data_AF-A0A067SAW2-F1
#
_entry.id   AF-A0A067SAW2-F1
#
_cell.length_a   1.000
_cell.length_b   1.000
_cell.length_c   1.000
_cell.angle_alpha   90.00
_cell.angle_beta   90.00
_cell.angle_gamma   90.00
#
_symmetry.space_group_name_H-M   'P 1'
#
loop_
_entity.id
_entity.type
_entity.pdbx_description
1 polymer ?
#
loop_
_entity_poly.entity_id
_entity_poly.type
_entity_poly.pdbx_seq_one_letter_code
_entity_poly.pdbx_strand_id
1 'polypeptide(L)'
;EIYVDDGLSLEVRDFLVGTYMQTTGTRNQVGYYSWFPAEQAWLVSGLNVGHWNPECESWFIRRLKQARSASRQPLARLKWRKKIKLTGA
;
A
#
# COMPACT_ATOMS: atom_id res chain seq x y z
N GLU A 1 26.42 11.87 -21.01
CA GLU A 1 25.74 10.83 -20.19
C GLU A 1 24.41 11.38 -19.74
N ILE A 2 23.30 10.68 -20.00
CA ILE A 2 21.97 11.12 -19.57
C ILE A 2 21.76 10.50 -18.19
N TYR A 3 21.87 11.32 -17.13
CA TYR A 3 21.43 10.92 -15.80
C TYR A 3 19.90 10.94 -15.81
N VAL A 4 19.29 9.78 -15.99
CA VAL A 4 17.83 9.65 -15.84
C VAL A 4 17.54 9.51 -14.35
N ASP A 5 16.89 10.52 -13.78
CA ASP A 5 16.38 10.49 -12.40
C ASP A 5 15.08 9.68 -12.34
N ASP A 6 15.16 8.37 -12.61
CA ASP A 6 14.01 7.45 -12.61
C ASP A 6 13.58 7.01 -11.19
N GLY A 7 14.21 7.58 -10.16
CA GLY A 7 13.97 7.22 -8.78
C GLY A 7 12.79 7.96 -8.18
N LEU A 8 11.66 7.29 -7.95
CA LEU A 8 10.63 7.85 -7.07
C LEU A 8 11.22 8.04 -5.66
N SER A 9 11.21 9.27 -5.15
CA SER A 9 11.57 9.57 -3.76
C SER A 9 10.62 8.84 -2.79
N LEU A 10 11.06 8.62 -1.55
CA LEU A 10 10.23 7.96 -0.55
C LEU A 10 8.92 8.73 -0.30
N GLU A 11 8.98 10.05 -0.33
CA GLU A 11 7.81 10.93 -0.17
C GLU A 11 6.81 10.74 -1.31
N VAL A 12 7.28 10.68 -2.55
CA VAL A 12 6.40 10.45 -3.71
C VAL A 12 5.79 9.04 -3.64
N ARG A 13 6.57 8.02 -3.25
CA ARG A 13 6.04 6.66 -3.05
C ARG A 13 4.95 6.64 -1.99
N ASP A 14 5.16 7.34 -0.87
CA ASP A 14 4.19 7.43 0.22
C ASP A 14 2.94 8.22 -0.18
N PHE A 15 3.10 9.29 -0.97
CA PHE A 15 2.00 10.03 -1.55
C PHE A 15 1.14 9.15 -2.49
N LEU A 16 1.76 8.40 -3.40
CA LEU A 16 1.07 7.56 -4.37
C LEU A 16 0.18 6.48 -3.71
N VAL A 17 0.61 5.92 -2.58
CA VAL A 17 -0.17 4.91 -1.85
C VAL A 17 -1.16 5.51 -0.83
N GLY A 18 -1.20 6.85 -0.75
CA GLY A 18 -2.05 7.60 0.17
C GLY A 18 -1.66 7.41 1.63
N THR A 19 -0.36 7.41 1.93
CA THR A 19 0.15 7.37 3.31
C THR A 19 -0.15 8.69 4.02
N TYR A 20 -0.63 8.61 5.25
CA TYR A 20 -0.79 9.76 6.14
C TYR A 20 -0.45 9.38 7.59
N MET A 21 -0.18 10.39 8.39
CA MET A 21 0.15 10.27 9.81
C MET A 21 -1.11 10.42 10.67
N GLN A 22 -1.31 9.52 11.62
CA GLN A 22 -2.38 9.60 12.61
C GLN A 22 -1.80 9.49 14.02
N THR A 23 -2.13 10.46 14.87
CA THR A 23 -1.78 10.44 16.29
C THR A 23 -2.61 9.38 17.01
N THR A 24 -1.98 8.51 17.78
CA THR A 24 -2.65 7.36 18.41
C THR A 24 -3.26 7.69 19.78
N GLY A 25 -3.26 8.96 20.19
CA GLY A 25 -3.81 9.42 21.47
C GLY A 25 -2.90 9.19 22.69
N THR A 26 -1.81 8.44 22.54
CA THR A 26 -0.81 8.20 23.59
C THR A 26 0.46 8.99 23.28
N ARG A 27 1.05 9.63 24.30
CA ARG A 27 2.25 10.49 24.25
C ARG A 27 3.19 10.17 23.07
N ASN A 28 3.30 11.10 22.11
CA ASN A 28 4.22 11.11 20.97
C ASN A 28 4.20 9.89 20.02
N GLN A 29 3.23 8.98 20.12
CA GLN A 29 3.12 7.89 19.16
C GLN A 29 2.33 8.33 17.93
N VAL A 30 2.98 8.22 16.77
CA VAL A 30 2.38 8.44 15.46
C VAL A 30 2.36 7.12 14.70
N GLY A 31 1.20 6.75 14.19
CA GLY A 31 1.05 5.65 13.26
C GLY A 31 1.01 6.14 11.81
N TYR A 32 1.67 5.42 10.91
CA TYR A 32 1.55 5.63 9.47
C TYR A 32 0.51 4.68 8.89
N TYR A 33 -0.49 5.25 8.25
CA TYR A 33 -1.62 4.53 7.64
C TYR A 33 -1.66 4.83 6.16
N SER A 34 -2.00 3.83 5.33
CA SER A 34 -2.13 4.03 3.88
C SER A 34 -3.35 3.30 3.32
N TRP A 35 -3.87 3.81 2.20
CA TRP A 35 -5.01 3.24 1.50
C TRP A 35 -4.63 2.05 0.64
N PHE A 36 -3.42 2.08 0.09
CA PHE A 36 -2.81 1.03 -0.73
C PHE A 36 -1.51 0.52 -0.09
N PRO A 37 -1.07 -0.71 -0.40
CA PRO A 37 0.18 -1.28 0.08
C PRO A 37 1.37 -0.50 -0.51
N ALA A 38 2.37 -0.24 0.31
CA ALA A 38 3.68 0.20 -0.20
C ALA A 38 4.34 -0.92 -1.02
N GLU A 39 5.27 -0.54 -1.90
CA GLU A 39 6.08 -1.43 -2.73
C GLU A 39 6.57 -2.68 -1.97
N GLN A 40 7.14 -2.47 -0.78
CA GLN A 40 7.71 -3.54 0.05
C GLN A 40 6.69 -4.60 0.48
N ALA A 41 5.43 -4.20 0.68
CA ALA A 41 4.34 -5.12 0.98
C ALA A 41 3.81 -5.81 -0.29
N TRP A 42 3.80 -5.10 -1.42
CA TRP A 42 3.44 -5.67 -2.71
C TRP A 42 4.43 -6.76 -3.17
N LEU A 43 5.73 -6.52 -2.99
CA LEU A 43 6.81 -7.43 -3.43
C LEU A 43 6.68 -8.85 -2.87
N VAL A 44 6.16 -8.97 -1.64
CA VAL A 44 5.96 -10.26 -0.95
C VAL A 44 4.53 -10.79 -1.06
N SER A 45 3.70 -10.13 -1.87
CA SER A 45 2.35 -10.61 -2.21
C SER A 45 2.43 -11.69 -3.30
N GLY A 46 1.38 -12.49 -3.40
CA GLY A 46 1.21 -13.37 -4.57
C GLY A 46 0.78 -12.63 -5.84
N LEU A 47 0.60 -11.31 -5.79
CA LEU A 47 0.27 -10.46 -6.94
C LEU A 47 1.53 -9.88 -7.61
N ASN A 48 2.70 -10.02 -6.99
CA ASN A 48 3.97 -9.63 -7.60
C ASN A 48 4.47 -10.71 -8.56
N VAL A 49 3.86 -10.79 -9.75
CA VAL A 49 4.17 -11.77 -10.81
C VAL A 49 4.98 -11.17 -11.97
N GLY A 50 5.60 -10.02 -11.76
CA GLY A 50 6.45 -9.33 -12.74
C GLY A 50 5.70 -8.51 -13.80
N HIS A 51 4.37 -8.57 -13.86
CA HIS A 51 3.53 -7.73 -14.73
C HIS A 51 2.16 -7.51 -14.11
N TRP A 52 1.42 -6.51 -14.61
CA TRP A 52 0.04 -6.27 -14.23
C TRP A 52 -0.89 -7.25 -14.97
N ASN A 53 -1.54 -8.13 -14.24
CA ASN A 53 -2.46 -9.13 -14.79
C ASN A 53 -3.91 -8.89 -14.29
N PRO A 54 -4.90 -9.64 -14.79
CA PRO A 54 -6.30 -9.49 -14.36
C PRO A 54 -6.54 -9.66 -12.85
N GLU A 55 -5.73 -10.46 -12.15
CA GLU A 55 -5.82 -10.63 -10.69
C GLU A 55 -5.35 -9.38 -9.94
N CYS A 56 -4.27 -8.73 -10.41
CA CYS A 56 -3.81 -7.44 -9.91
C CYS A 56 -4.91 -6.37 -10.05
N GLU A 57 -5.53 -6.28 -11.23
CA GLU A 57 -6.63 -5.35 -11.51
C GLU A 57 -7.84 -5.62 -10.60
N SER A 58 -8.25 -6.88 -10.49
CA SER A 58 -9.38 -7.29 -9.65
C SER A 58 -9.14 -6.95 -8.18
N TRP A 59 -7.92 -7.18 -7.68
CA TRP A 59 -7.53 -6.78 -6.34
C TRP A 59 -7.60 -5.26 -6.17
N PHE A 60 -7.06 -4.49 -7.12
CA PHE A 60 -6.99 -3.03 -7.07
C PHE A 60 -8.38 -2.41 -7.07
N ILE A 61 -9.23 -2.78 -8.02
CA ILE A 61 -10.63 -2.31 -8.11
C ILE A 61 -11.38 -2.63 -6.82
N ARG A 62 -11.23 -3.84 -6.28
CA ARG A 62 -11.89 -4.24 -5.03
C ARG A 62 -11.43 -3.38 -3.86
N ARG A 63 -10.14 -3.07 -3.76
CA ARG A 63 -9.61 -2.19 -2.71
C ARG A 63 -10.06 -0.74 -2.91
N LEU A 64 -10.05 -0.24 -4.14
CA LEU A 64 -10.52 1.10 -4.49
C LEU A 64 -11.99 1.31 -4.12
N LYS A 65 -12.85 0.33 -4.42
CA LYS A 65 -14.26 0.33 -4.00
C LYS A 65 -14.40 0.42 -2.48
N GLN A 66 -13.61 -0.37 -1.74
CA GLN A 66 -13.61 -0.35 -0.27
C GLN A 66 -13.15 1.00 0.30
N ALA A 67 -12.14 1.62 -0.33
CA ALA A 67 -11.64 2.93 0.07
C ALA A 67 -12.69 4.03 -0.17
N ARG A 68 -13.31 4.05 -1.35
CA ARG A 68 -14.32 5.06 -1.71
C ARG A 68 -15.61 4.95 -0.90
N SER A 69 -16.04 3.74 -0.56
CA SER A 69 -17.29 3.53 0.19
C SER A 69 -17.13 3.77 1.70
N ALA A 70 -15.95 4.18 2.19
CA ALA A 70 -15.58 4.22 3.61
C ALA A 70 -15.85 2.92 4.39
N SER A 71 -16.04 1.79 3.68
CA SER A 71 -16.36 0.49 4.31
C SER A 71 -15.14 -0.15 4.98
N ARG A 72 -13.94 0.30 4.61
CA ARG A 72 -12.70 -0.04 5.29
C ARG A 72 -11.87 1.20 5.53
N GLN A 73 -11.31 1.24 6.72
CA GLN A 73 -10.28 2.20 7.08
C GLN A 73 -8.95 1.83 6.38
N PRO A 74 -8.08 2.83 6.17
CA PRO A 74 -6.71 2.60 5.74
C PRO A 74 -5.96 1.78 6.79
N LEU A 75 -4.95 1.06 6.35
CA LEU A 75 -4.24 0.10 7.19
C LEU A 75 -2.93 0.70 7.65
N ALA A 76 -2.56 0.41 8.90
CA ALA A 76 -1.21 0.68 9.38
C ALA A 76 -0.19 0.00 8.47
N ARG A 77 0.92 0.68 8.15
CA ARG A 77 1.93 0.23 7.18
C ARG A 77 2.37 -1.23 7.42
N LEU A 78 2.57 -1.59 8.69
CA LEU A 78 2.99 -2.92 9.13
C LEU A 78 1.95 -4.03 8.92
N LYS A 79 0.66 -3.69 8.84
CA LYS A 79 -0.44 -4.66 8.65
C LYS A 79 -0.58 -5.09 7.19
N TRP A 80 -0.08 -4.31 6.23
CA TRP A 80 -0.18 -4.62 4.81
C TRP A 80 0.45 -5.96 4.45
N ARG A 81 1.67 -6.20 4.95
CA ARG A 81 2.41 -7.44 4.67
C ARG A 81 1.59 -8.69 5.00
N LYS A 82 0.88 -8.70 6.13
CA LYS A 82 0.00 -9.82 6.52
C LYS A 82 -1.28 -9.87 5.68
N LYS A 83 -1.79 -8.72 5.25
CA LYS A 83 -3.08 -8.61 4.53
C LYS A 83 -3.00 -9.02 3.07
N ILE A 84 -1.87 -8.79 2.42
CA ILE A 84 -1.67 -9.04 0.99
C ILE A 84 -0.80 -10.27 0.71
N LYS A 85 -0.23 -10.88 1.75
CA LYS A 85 0.41 -12.18 1.61
C LYS A 85 -0.66 -13.22 1.23
N LEU A 86 -0.31 -14.09 0.29
CA LEU A 86 -1.13 -15.26 0.00
C LEU A 86 -1.18 -16.12 1.27
N THR A 87 -2.31 -16.11 1.98
CA THR A 87 -2.60 -17.15 2.98
C THR A 87 -3.13 -18.34 2.20
N GLY A 88 -2.36 -19.44 2.18
CA GLY A 88 -2.84 -20.72 1.70
C GLY A 88 -4.14 -21.07 2.41
N ALA A 89 -5.12 -21.56 1.64
CA ALA A 89 -6.36 -22.13 2.13
C ALA A 89 -6.08 -23.37 2.99
#